data_AF-A0A377DQB3-F1
#
_entry.id   AF-A0A377DQB3-F1
#
_cell.length_a   1.000
_cell.length_b   1.000
_cell.length_c   1.000
_cell.angle_alpha   90.00
_cell.angle_beta   90.00
_cell.angle_gamma   90.00
#
_symmetry.space_group_name_H-M   'P 1'
#
loop_
_entity.id
_entity.type
_entity.pdbx_description
1 polymer ?
#
loop_
_entity_poly.entity_id
_entity_poly.type
_entity_poly.pdbx_seq_one_letter_code
_entity_poly.pdbx_strand_id
1 'polypeptide(L)'
;MKYPEHALTGLLPAALGKAGEAQDNARAALRMLTENGHQPLLQEIARRYNQPEVTDAVNALLALDPLDNHPTKIPTLPAFYQPSLWTRPVLKANAQSLPDSALLHLGEMLRFPQEEALYPGLLQVKDVCSADSLAGFAWDLFTAWQTAGAPSKESWAFTALGVLGNDDTARKLTPLIRAWPGESQHKTRHRWVGYSRCYR
;
A
#
# COMPACT_ATOMS: atom_id res chain seq x y z
N MET A 1 8.14 13.33 17.96
CA MET A 1 6.78 13.86 18.23
C MET A 1 6.72 14.46 19.63
N LYS A 2 5.94 15.52 19.86
CA LYS A 2 5.99 16.32 21.10
C LYS A 2 5.20 15.71 22.29
N TYR A 3 4.25 14.80 22.04
CA TYR A 3 3.43 14.13 23.08
C TYR A 3 2.96 12.71 22.67
N PRO A 4 3.83 11.68 22.68
CA PRO A 4 3.47 10.31 22.27
C PRO A 4 2.46 9.63 23.21
N GLU A 5 2.48 9.93 24.51
CA GLU A 5 1.60 9.30 25.51
C GLU A 5 0.11 9.67 25.33
N HIS A 6 -0.19 10.93 25.02
CA HIS A 6 -1.56 11.38 24.76
C HIS A 6 -2.10 10.82 23.45
N ALA A 7 -1.25 10.69 22.43
CA ALA A 7 -1.62 10.06 21.17
C ALA A 7 -1.98 8.58 21.39
N LEU A 8 -1.13 7.83 22.08
CA LEU A 8 -1.36 6.40 22.38
C LEU A 8 -2.66 6.20 23.17
N THR A 9 -2.90 6.99 24.21
CA THR A 9 -4.12 6.91 25.04
C THR A 9 -5.40 7.17 24.23
N GLY A 10 -5.37 8.10 23.28
CA GLY A 10 -6.51 8.42 22.41
C GLY A 10 -6.73 7.41 21.28
N LEU A 11 -5.65 6.81 20.76
CA LEU A 11 -5.70 5.87 19.64
C LEU A 11 -6.07 4.45 20.07
N LEU A 12 -5.79 4.07 21.32
CA LEU A 12 -6.04 2.72 21.84
C LEU A 12 -7.53 2.30 21.76
N PRO A 13 -8.50 3.12 22.20
CA PRO A 13 -9.92 2.79 22.06
C PRO A 13 -10.39 2.74 20.60
N ALA A 14 -9.80 3.56 19.72
CA ALA A 14 -10.13 3.57 18.29
C ALA A 14 -9.57 2.32 17.58
N ALA A 15 -8.36 1.87 17.92
CA ALA A 15 -7.73 0.69 17.36
C ALA A 15 -8.38 -0.63 17.81
N LEU A 16 -8.97 -0.66 19.01
CA LEU A 16 -9.72 -1.80 19.56
C LEU A 16 -11.24 -1.72 19.31
N GLY A 17 -11.71 -0.62 18.72
CA GLY A 17 -13.12 -0.37 18.45
C GLY A 17 -13.68 -1.19 17.29
N LYS A 18 -14.80 -0.71 16.73
CA LYS A 18 -15.47 -1.38 15.61
C LYS A 18 -14.61 -1.37 14.34
N ALA A 19 -14.66 -2.49 13.60
CA ALA A 19 -14.09 -2.64 12.27
C ALA A 19 -14.51 -1.52 11.32
N GLY A 20 -13.52 -0.80 10.78
CA GLY A 20 -13.73 0.31 9.85
C GLY A 20 -12.49 1.18 9.67
N GLU A 21 -12.61 2.21 8.83
CA GLU A 21 -11.52 3.13 8.47
C GLU A 21 -10.88 3.82 9.69
N ALA A 22 -11.67 4.17 10.69
CA ALA A 22 -11.16 4.74 11.94
C ALA A 22 -10.29 3.76 12.74
N GLN A 23 -10.61 2.46 12.71
CA GLN A 23 -9.81 1.43 13.33
C GLN A 23 -8.51 1.21 12.54
N ASP A 24 -8.60 1.12 11.21
CA ASP A 24 -7.44 0.94 10.33
C ASP A 24 -6.44 2.10 10.50
N ASN A 25 -6.92 3.35 10.49
CA ASN A 25 -6.10 4.54 10.72
C ASN A 25 -5.48 4.57 12.13
N ALA A 26 -6.25 4.19 13.16
CA ALA A 26 -5.73 4.13 14.52
C ALA A 26 -4.64 3.07 14.67
N ARG A 27 -4.80 1.91 14.02
CA ARG A 27 -3.79 0.84 14.01
C ARG A 27 -2.52 1.26 13.26
N ALA A 28 -2.64 1.95 12.12
CA ALA A 28 -1.51 2.50 11.39
C ALA A 28 -0.72 3.51 12.26
N ALA A 29 -1.41 4.46 12.89
CA ALA A 29 -0.79 5.44 13.77
C ALA A 29 -0.10 4.79 14.99
N LEU A 30 -0.69 3.76 15.59
CA LEU A 30 -0.04 2.99 16.66
C LEU A 30 1.23 2.29 16.18
N ARG A 31 1.23 1.73 14.95
CA ARG A 31 2.42 1.09 14.38
C ARG A 31 3.56 2.05 14.14
N MET A 32 3.27 3.20 13.51
CA MET A 32 4.26 4.25 13.33
C MET A 32 4.89 4.62 14.69
N LEU A 33 4.09 4.71 15.76
CA LEU A 33 4.62 4.97 17.10
C LEU A 33 5.49 3.82 17.63
N THR A 34 5.11 2.56 17.41
CA THR A 34 5.91 1.39 17.82
C THR A 34 7.24 1.29 17.05
N GLU A 35 7.24 1.53 15.74
CA GLU A 35 8.45 1.56 14.89
C GLU A 35 9.41 2.68 15.30
N ASN A 36 8.86 3.81 15.78
CA ASN A 36 9.64 4.91 16.36
C ASN A 36 10.13 4.61 17.81
N GLY A 37 10.03 3.36 18.28
CA GLY A 37 10.54 2.93 19.57
C GLY A 37 9.60 3.18 20.76
N HIS A 38 8.34 3.58 20.52
CA HIS A 38 7.36 3.80 21.60
C HIS A 38 6.57 2.53 21.99
N GLN A 39 7.01 1.35 21.57
CA GLN A 39 6.42 0.08 21.97
C GLN A 39 6.36 -0.13 23.51
N PRO A 40 7.42 0.18 24.30
CA PRO A 40 7.34 0.06 25.76
C PRO A 40 6.30 1.00 26.38
N LEU A 41 6.12 2.19 25.80
CA LEU A 41 5.13 3.18 26.26
C LEU A 41 3.70 2.71 25.96
N LEU A 42 3.47 2.05 24.83
CA LEU A 42 2.17 1.44 24.51
C LEU A 42 1.79 0.33 25.50
N GLN A 43 2.73 -0.56 25.85
CA GLN A 43 2.49 -1.61 26.85
C GLN A 43 2.23 -1.04 28.25
N GLU A 44 2.95 0.02 28.64
CA GLU A 44 2.73 0.71 29.90
C GLU A 44 1.34 1.34 29.97
N ILE A 45 0.90 2.01 28.89
CA ILE A 45 -0.45 2.58 28.82
C ILE A 45 -1.51 1.48 28.85
N ALA A 46 -1.33 0.37 28.14
CA ALA A 46 -2.25 -0.76 28.17
C ALA A 46 -2.42 -1.33 29.60
N ARG A 47 -1.32 -1.44 30.35
CA ARG A 47 -1.35 -1.86 31.77
C ARG A 47 -2.13 -0.90 32.66
N ARG A 48 -2.07 0.42 32.40
CA ARG A 48 -2.81 1.43 33.18
C ARG A 48 -4.33 1.32 33.03
N TYR A 49 -4.84 0.75 31.94
CA TYR A 49 -6.27 0.45 31.79
C TYR A 49 -6.74 -0.67 32.72
N ASN A 50 -5.82 -1.43 33.33
CA ASN A 50 -6.08 -2.53 34.28
C ASN A 50 -7.13 -3.55 33.79
N GLN A 51 -7.24 -3.71 32.47
CA GLN A 51 -8.14 -4.64 31.80
C GLN A 51 -7.29 -5.67 31.04
N PRO A 52 -7.45 -6.97 31.31
CA PRO A 52 -6.69 -8.01 30.63
C PRO A 52 -7.00 -8.03 29.14
N GLU A 53 -8.26 -7.78 28.76
CA GLU A 53 -8.73 -7.70 27.38
C GLU A 53 -7.97 -6.65 26.55
N VAL A 54 -7.68 -5.49 27.14
CA VAL A 54 -6.92 -4.41 26.48
C VAL A 54 -5.46 -4.81 26.30
N THR A 55 -4.87 -5.45 27.31
CA THR A 55 -3.48 -5.91 27.26
C THR A 55 -3.31 -7.03 26.22
N ASP A 56 -4.24 -7.98 26.20
CA ASP A 56 -4.26 -9.09 25.24
C ASP A 56 -4.48 -8.58 23.82
N ALA A 57 -5.37 -7.60 23.63
CA ALA A 57 -5.60 -7.03 22.31
C ALA A 57 -4.39 -6.20 21.81
N VAL A 58 -3.67 -5.51 22.70
CA VAL A 58 -2.40 -4.84 22.35
C VAL A 58 -1.31 -5.86 22.02
N ASN A 59 -1.20 -6.95 22.78
CA ASN A 59 -0.26 -8.03 22.48
C ASN A 59 -0.60 -8.71 21.16
N ALA A 60 -1.88 -8.98 20.88
CA ALA A 60 -2.34 -9.49 19.60
C ALA A 60 -2.02 -8.52 18.47
N LEU A 61 -2.18 -7.20 18.68
CA LEU A 61 -1.84 -6.18 17.69
C LEU A 61 -0.33 -6.16 17.39
N LEU A 62 0.51 -6.35 18.40
CA LEU A 62 1.97 -6.45 18.26
C LEU A 62 2.40 -7.80 17.66
N ALA A 63 1.61 -8.85 17.85
CA ALA A 63 1.84 -10.19 17.32
C ALA A 63 1.25 -10.41 15.91
N LEU A 64 0.42 -9.49 15.41
CA LEU A 64 -0.12 -9.54 14.05
C LEU A 64 1.03 -9.57 13.04
N ASP A 65 0.99 -10.56 12.15
CA ASP A 65 1.94 -10.65 11.06
C ASP A 65 1.86 -9.37 10.21
N PRO A 66 2.98 -8.75 9.82
CA PRO A 66 3.00 -7.66 8.85
C PRO A 66 2.18 -7.92 7.58
N LEU A 67 1.97 -9.18 7.20
CA LEU A 67 1.11 -9.62 6.09
C LEU A 67 -0.40 -9.57 6.41
N ASP A 68 -0.81 -9.70 7.66
CA ASP A 68 -2.24 -9.59 8.03
C ASP A 68 -2.74 -8.13 8.03
N ASN A 69 -1.86 -7.19 7.68
CA ASN A 69 -2.11 -5.76 7.65
C ASN A 69 -2.77 -5.31 6.34
N HIS A 70 -3.95 -5.86 6.06
CA HIS A 70 -4.79 -5.38 4.97
C HIS A 70 -5.95 -4.55 5.52
N PRO A 71 -6.42 -3.53 4.78
CA PRO A 71 -7.61 -2.77 5.18
C PRO A 71 -8.80 -3.73 5.32
N THR A 72 -9.64 -3.47 6.33
CA THR A 72 -10.79 -4.34 6.63
C THR A 72 -11.79 -4.40 5.47
N LYS A 73 -11.74 -3.41 4.56
CA LYS A 73 -12.45 -3.40 3.28
C LYS A 73 -11.45 -3.42 2.13
N ILE A 74 -11.29 -4.58 1.49
CA ILE A 74 -10.55 -4.70 0.25
C ILE A 74 -11.43 -4.14 -0.88
N PRO A 75 -11.02 -3.04 -1.56
CA PRO A 75 -11.82 -2.49 -2.64
C PRO A 75 -11.87 -3.45 -3.84
N THR A 76 -13.03 -3.63 -4.46
CA THR A 76 -13.23 -4.51 -5.62
C THR A 76 -12.49 -4.02 -6.86
N LEU A 77 -11.68 -4.87 -7.49
CA LEU A 77 -10.85 -4.51 -8.65
C LEU A 77 -11.67 -3.82 -9.75
N PRO A 78 -11.12 -2.79 -10.42
CA PRO A 78 -11.83 -2.07 -11.47
C PRO A 78 -12.00 -2.94 -12.71
N ALA A 79 -13.03 -2.66 -13.53
CA ALA A 79 -13.36 -3.47 -14.71
C ALA A 79 -12.24 -3.53 -15.77
N PHE A 80 -11.34 -2.55 -15.81
CA PHE A 80 -10.18 -2.58 -16.70
C PHE A 80 -9.08 -3.54 -16.23
N TYR A 81 -9.15 -4.02 -14.98
CA TYR A 81 -8.16 -4.91 -14.41
C TYR A 81 -8.36 -6.35 -14.89
N GLN A 82 -7.63 -6.71 -15.95
CA GLN A 82 -7.74 -8.01 -16.62
C GLN A 82 -6.35 -8.67 -16.74
N PRO A 83 -5.80 -9.17 -15.61
CA PRO A 83 -4.42 -9.65 -15.55
C PRO A 83 -4.15 -10.88 -16.41
N SER A 84 -5.19 -11.65 -16.77
CA SER A 84 -5.06 -12.81 -17.67
C SER A 84 -4.58 -12.44 -19.08
N LEU A 85 -4.75 -11.17 -19.49
CA LEU A 85 -4.31 -10.65 -20.79
C LEU A 85 -2.92 -9.98 -20.74
N TRP A 86 -2.31 -9.90 -19.55
CA TRP A 86 -1.08 -9.13 -19.32
C TRP A 86 0.14 -10.02 -19.18
N THR A 87 1.31 -9.38 -19.18
CA THR A 87 2.60 -10.02 -18.89
C THR A 87 2.56 -10.64 -17.50
N ARG A 88 2.70 -11.96 -17.41
CA ARG A 88 2.67 -12.68 -16.13
C ARG A 88 4.01 -12.52 -15.41
N PRO A 89 4.04 -12.05 -14.15
CA PRO A 89 5.22 -12.12 -13.32
C PRO A 89 5.71 -13.57 -13.20
N VAL A 90 7.01 -13.78 -13.27
CA VAL A 90 7.65 -15.10 -13.14
C VAL A 90 8.49 -15.15 -11.88
N LEU A 91 8.44 -16.30 -11.20
CA LEU A 91 9.25 -16.58 -10.02
C LEU A 91 10.72 -16.76 -10.44
N LYS A 92 11.65 -16.15 -9.71
CA LYS A 92 13.10 -16.28 -9.91
C LYS A 92 13.60 -17.71 -9.68
N ALA A 93 12.98 -18.42 -8.74
CA ALA A 93 13.45 -19.73 -8.29
C ALA A 93 13.27 -20.83 -9.35
N ASN A 94 12.19 -20.79 -10.13
CA ASN A 94 11.82 -21.86 -11.05
C ASN A 94 11.30 -21.36 -12.42
N ALA A 95 11.39 -20.05 -12.69
CA ALA A 95 10.85 -19.40 -13.88
C ALA A 95 9.34 -19.65 -14.13
N GLN A 96 8.60 -20.08 -13.11
CA GLN A 96 7.18 -20.36 -13.23
C GLN A 96 6.38 -19.06 -13.17
N SER A 97 5.43 -18.91 -14.08
CA SER A 97 4.48 -17.79 -14.07
C SER A 97 3.53 -17.86 -12.88
N LEU A 98 3.21 -16.71 -12.30
CA LEU A 98 2.18 -16.62 -11.27
C LEU A 98 0.81 -17.08 -11.81
N PRO A 99 0.06 -17.87 -11.03
CA PRO A 99 -1.31 -18.26 -11.39
C PRO A 99 -2.25 -17.06 -11.32
N ASP A 100 -3.39 -17.14 -12.03
CA ASP A 100 -4.37 -16.04 -12.14
C ASP A 100 -4.88 -15.59 -10.76
N SER A 101 -5.05 -16.52 -9.82
CA SER A 101 -5.41 -16.20 -8.44
C SER A 101 -4.38 -15.28 -7.78
N ALA A 102 -3.08 -15.56 -7.94
CA ALA A 102 -2.02 -14.72 -7.39
C ALA A 102 -1.99 -13.32 -8.02
N LEU A 103 -2.35 -13.20 -9.31
CA LEU A 103 -2.46 -11.90 -9.97
C LEU A 103 -3.60 -11.05 -9.40
N LEU A 104 -4.75 -11.66 -9.09
CA LEU A 104 -5.86 -10.96 -8.44
C LEU A 104 -5.45 -10.41 -7.07
N HIS A 105 -4.80 -11.25 -6.25
CA HIS A 105 -4.32 -10.83 -4.93
C HIS A 105 -3.25 -9.74 -5.05
N LEU A 106 -2.35 -9.83 -6.04
CA LEU A 106 -1.37 -8.78 -6.31
C LEU A 106 -2.05 -7.45 -6.65
N GLY A 107 -3.12 -7.48 -7.46
CA GLY A 107 -3.96 -6.33 -7.75
C GLY A 107 -4.58 -5.72 -6.50
N GLU A 108 -5.14 -6.55 -5.63
CA GLU A 108 -5.73 -6.10 -4.37
C GLU A 108 -4.68 -5.45 -3.45
N MET A 109 -3.49 -6.06 -3.31
CA MET A 109 -2.37 -5.52 -2.54
C MET A 109 -1.88 -4.18 -3.08
N LEU A 110 -1.84 -4.00 -4.41
CA LEU A 110 -1.45 -2.72 -5.03
C LEU A 110 -2.46 -1.59 -4.78
N ARG A 111 -3.70 -1.92 -4.40
CA ARG A 111 -4.74 -0.94 -4.06
C ARG A 111 -4.72 -0.52 -2.60
N PHE A 112 -3.92 -1.17 -1.76
CA PHE A 112 -3.81 -0.76 -0.36
C PHE A 112 -3.18 0.64 -0.28
N PRO A 113 -3.70 1.53 0.59
CA PRO A 113 -3.10 2.84 0.81
C PRO A 113 -1.62 2.70 1.21
N GLN A 114 -0.74 3.36 0.47
CA GLN A 114 0.71 3.34 0.70
C GLN A 114 1.16 4.59 1.47
N GLU A 115 0.50 4.91 2.59
CA GLU A 115 0.69 6.18 3.29
C GLU A 115 2.04 6.31 4.02
N GLU A 116 2.65 5.19 4.43
CA GLU A 116 3.88 5.20 5.24
C GLU A 116 4.95 4.25 4.70
N ALA A 117 4.57 3.02 4.34
CA ALA A 117 5.48 2.01 3.80
C ALA A 117 4.80 1.15 2.73
N LEU A 118 5.61 0.53 1.87
CA LEU A 118 5.11 -0.50 0.95
C LEU A 118 4.62 -1.69 1.75
N TYR A 119 3.42 -2.18 1.41
CA TYR A 119 2.86 -3.37 2.02
C TYR A 119 3.87 -4.55 1.92
N PRO A 120 4.18 -5.25 3.02
CA PRO A 120 5.21 -6.30 3.05
C PRO A 120 5.01 -7.41 2.01
N GLY A 121 3.75 -7.74 1.67
CA GLY A 121 3.45 -8.70 0.60
C GLY A 121 3.99 -8.27 -0.77
N LEU A 122 4.01 -6.97 -1.07
CA LEU A 122 4.59 -6.45 -2.30
C LEU A 122 6.13 -6.57 -2.30
N LEU A 123 6.76 -6.40 -1.13
CA LEU A 123 8.21 -6.61 -1.00
C LEU A 123 8.57 -8.09 -1.24
N GLN A 124 7.81 -9.01 -0.65
CA GLN A 124 7.98 -10.44 -0.90
C GLN A 124 7.83 -10.79 -2.38
N VAL A 125 6.79 -10.25 -3.05
CA VAL A 125 6.59 -10.44 -4.49
C VAL A 125 7.80 -9.94 -5.29
N LYS A 126 8.35 -8.77 -4.94
CA LYS A 126 9.57 -8.23 -5.58
C LYS A 126 10.79 -9.12 -5.35
N ASP A 127 10.91 -9.71 -4.17
CA ASP A 127 12.03 -10.59 -3.84
C ASP A 127 11.95 -11.92 -4.58
N VAL A 128 10.75 -12.51 -4.70
CA VAL A 128 10.57 -13.83 -5.32
C VAL A 128 10.35 -13.78 -6.84
N CYS A 129 9.85 -12.68 -7.40
CA CYS A 129 9.61 -12.54 -8.84
C CYS A 129 10.74 -11.79 -9.56
N SER A 130 10.90 -12.02 -10.87
CA SER A 130 11.90 -11.32 -11.68
C SER A 130 11.47 -9.86 -11.92
N ALA A 131 12.43 -8.93 -11.83
CA ALA A 131 12.16 -7.50 -11.99
C ALA A 131 11.58 -7.17 -13.37
N ASP A 132 12.03 -7.84 -14.43
CA ASP A 132 11.57 -7.58 -15.79
C ASP A 132 10.11 -8.00 -16.02
N SER A 133 9.71 -9.14 -15.44
CA SER A 133 8.32 -9.62 -15.56
C SER A 133 7.35 -8.77 -14.73
N LEU A 134 7.78 -8.32 -13.55
CA LEU A 134 7.03 -7.36 -12.73
C LEU A 134 6.88 -6.00 -13.43
N ALA A 135 7.96 -5.53 -14.06
CA ALA A 135 7.94 -4.28 -14.82
C ALA A 135 7.02 -4.36 -16.05
N GLY A 136 7.01 -5.49 -16.75
CA GLY A 136 6.06 -5.77 -17.83
C GLY A 136 4.62 -5.74 -17.34
N PHE A 137 4.32 -6.45 -16.25
CA PHE A 137 3.00 -6.45 -15.63
C PHE A 137 2.52 -5.05 -15.22
N ALA A 138 3.40 -4.27 -14.59
CA ALA A 138 3.10 -2.89 -14.17
C ALA A 138 2.83 -1.97 -15.37
N TRP A 139 3.57 -2.16 -16.47
CA TRP A 139 3.37 -1.43 -17.71
C TRP A 139 2.01 -1.74 -18.36
N ASP A 140 1.62 -3.01 -18.39
CA ASP A 140 0.33 -3.43 -18.94
C ASP A 140 -0.84 -2.89 -18.11
N LEU A 141 -0.73 -2.94 -16.77
CA LEU A 141 -1.68 -2.31 -15.84
C LEU A 141 -1.84 -0.81 -16.12
N PHE A 142 -0.72 -0.09 -16.25
CA PHE A 142 -0.73 1.34 -16.54
C PHE A 142 -1.38 1.63 -17.90
N THR A 143 -1.06 0.84 -18.92
CA THR A 143 -1.63 0.98 -20.28
C THR A 143 -3.14 0.73 -20.27
N ALA A 144 -3.60 -0.29 -19.52
CA ALA A 144 -5.02 -0.57 -19.35
C ALA A 144 -5.74 0.59 -18.63
N TRP A 145 -5.13 1.16 -17.59
CA TRP A 145 -5.66 2.34 -16.88
C TRP A 145 -5.72 3.57 -17.78
N GLN A 146 -4.69 3.83 -18.59
CA GLN A 146 -4.71 4.92 -19.58
C GLN A 146 -5.81 4.72 -20.62
N THR A 147 -5.95 3.50 -21.14
CA THR A 147 -6.98 3.15 -22.14
C THR A 147 -8.39 3.31 -21.57
N ALA A 148 -8.56 3.08 -20.27
CA ALA A 148 -9.81 3.33 -19.55
C ALA A 148 -10.09 4.82 -19.28
N GLY A 149 -9.26 5.73 -19.79
CA GLY A 149 -9.42 7.18 -19.63
C GLY A 149 -8.77 7.73 -18.35
N ALA A 150 -7.80 7.03 -17.77
CA ALA A 150 -7.04 7.44 -16.58
C ALA A 150 -7.93 7.90 -15.41
N PRO A 151 -8.91 7.09 -14.96
CA PRO A 151 -9.80 7.48 -13.87
C PRO A 151 -9.01 7.79 -12.59
N SER A 152 -9.26 8.98 -12.02
CA SER A 152 -8.53 9.48 -10.84
C SER A 152 -8.70 8.61 -9.59
N LYS A 153 -9.85 7.93 -9.45
CA LYS A 153 -10.10 6.97 -8.37
C LYS A 153 -9.18 5.75 -8.42
N GLU A 154 -8.60 5.47 -9.58
CA GLU A 154 -7.72 4.31 -9.79
C GLU A 154 -6.29 4.76 -10.08
N SER A 155 -5.87 5.92 -9.54
CA SER A 155 -4.51 6.47 -9.68
C SER A 155 -3.42 5.55 -9.12
N TRP A 156 -3.78 4.56 -8.30
CA TRP A 156 -2.85 3.52 -7.81
C TRP A 156 -2.21 2.74 -8.97
N ALA A 157 -2.86 2.62 -10.13
CA ALA A 157 -2.28 1.97 -11.31
C ALA A 157 -1.02 2.71 -11.81
N PHE A 158 -0.98 4.04 -11.66
CA PHE A 158 0.21 4.83 -11.92
C PHE A 158 1.26 4.65 -10.82
N THR A 159 0.86 4.67 -9.54
CA THR A 159 1.77 4.43 -8.41
C THR A 159 2.42 3.05 -8.49
N ALA A 160 1.72 2.03 -9.02
CA ALA A 160 2.23 0.69 -9.22
C ALA A 160 3.49 0.65 -10.13
N LEU A 161 3.62 1.58 -11.09
CA LEU A 161 4.87 1.73 -11.86
C LEU A 161 6.05 2.11 -10.99
N GLY A 162 5.85 2.96 -9.97
CA GLY A 162 6.91 3.31 -9.02
C GLY A 162 7.29 2.16 -8.09
N VAL A 163 6.36 1.24 -7.83
CA VAL A 163 6.58 0.11 -6.91
C VAL A 163 7.23 -1.08 -7.61
N LEU A 164 6.71 -1.44 -8.79
CA LEU A 164 7.05 -2.66 -9.53
C LEU A 164 7.85 -2.39 -10.82
N GLY A 165 7.89 -1.15 -11.30
CA GLY A 165 8.62 -0.78 -12.50
C GLY A 165 10.13 -0.84 -12.33
N ASN A 166 10.83 -0.86 -13.46
CA ASN A 166 12.28 -0.83 -13.59
C ASN A 166 12.74 0.37 -14.46
N ASP A 167 14.05 0.52 -14.67
CA ASP A 167 14.62 1.62 -15.45
C ASP A 167 14.05 1.72 -16.89
N ASP A 168 13.66 0.60 -17.50
CA ASP A 168 13.02 0.60 -18.82
C ASP A 168 11.62 1.22 -18.75
N THR A 169 10.82 0.91 -17.71
CA THR A 169 9.52 1.56 -17.52
C THR A 169 9.65 3.07 -17.29
N ALA A 170 10.68 3.51 -16.56
CA ALA A 170 10.96 4.94 -16.38
C ALA A 170 11.34 5.63 -17.70
N ARG A 171 12.16 4.97 -18.53
CA ARG A 171 12.51 5.44 -19.87
C ARG A 171 11.29 5.54 -20.79
N LYS A 172 10.38 4.57 -20.75
CA LYS A 172 9.11 4.60 -21.51
C LYS A 172 8.14 5.67 -20.99
N LEU A 173 8.15 5.95 -19.69
CA LEU A 173 7.27 6.94 -19.06
C LEU A 173 7.71 8.39 -19.35
N THR A 174 9.02 8.63 -19.46
CA THR A 174 9.61 9.96 -19.70
C THR A 174 9.00 10.72 -20.89
N PRO A 175 8.87 10.14 -22.11
CA PRO A 175 8.25 10.84 -23.22
C PRO A 175 6.74 11.06 -23.01
N LEU A 176 6.04 10.14 -22.33
CA LEU A 176 4.60 10.27 -22.05
C LEU A 176 4.31 11.44 -21.10
N ILE A 177 5.14 11.64 -20.07
CA ILE A 177 5.03 12.80 -19.17
C ILE A 177 5.27 14.10 -19.93
N ARG A 178 6.24 14.12 -20.85
CA ARG A 178 6.53 15.31 -21.68
C ARG A 178 5.44 15.59 -22.72
N ALA A 179 4.84 14.53 -23.25
CA ALA A 179 3.71 14.58 -24.16
C ALA A 179 2.37 14.76 -23.44
N TRP A 180 2.37 15.08 -22.14
CA TRP A 180 1.22 15.52 -21.39
C TRP A 180 1.27 17.06 -21.31
N PRO A 181 0.79 17.80 -22.33
CA PRO A 181 0.74 19.25 -22.28
C PRO A 181 -0.45 19.64 -21.37
N GLY A 182 -0.44 20.86 -20.84
CA GLY A 182 -1.44 21.37 -19.91
C GLY A 182 -2.87 21.52 -20.46
N GLU A 183 -3.55 20.41 -20.78
CA GLU A 183 -4.93 20.35 -21.28
C GLU A 183 -5.90 19.65 -20.32
N SER A 184 -5.66 19.71 -19.01
CA SER A 184 -6.72 19.44 -18.03
C SER A 184 -6.53 20.20 -16.71
N GLN A 185 -6.19 21.49 -16.80
CA GLN A 185 -6.87 22.47 -15.95
C GLN A 185 -8.31 22.51 -16.46
N HIS A 186 -9.24 21.79 -15.84
CA HIS A 186 -10.63 22.23 -15.58
C HIS A 186 -11.45 21.05 -15.02
N LYS A 187 -11.57 21.06 -13.67
CA LYS A 187 -12.40 20.21 -12.79
C LYS A 187 -11.75 18.85 -12.47
N THR A 188 -10.94 18.67 -11.42
CA THR A 188 -11.13 19.14 -10.04
C THR A 188 -9.79 19.12 -9.30
N ARG A 189 -9.55 20.22 -8.59
CA ARG A 189 -8.42 20.52 -7.70
C ARG A 189 -8.38 19.58 -6.50
N HIS A 190 -7.51 18.57 -6.48
CA HIS A 190 -6.97 17.99 -5.24
C HIS A 190 -5.47 17.63 -5.40
N ARG A 191 -4.65 18.65 -5.14
CA ARG A 191 -3.35 18.60 -4.44
C ARG A 191 -2.49 17.32 -4.61
N TRP A 192 -1.76 17.23 -5.72
CA TRP A 192 -0.52 16.46 -5.78
C TRP A 192 0.64 17.37 -5.38
N VAL A 193 0.86 17.49 -4.06
CA VAL A 193 2.13 18.01 -3.51
C VAL A 193 2.45 17.15 -2.30
N GLY A 194 3.47 16.31 -2.42
CA GLY A 194 4.09 15.69 -1.24
C GLY A 194 4.56 14.25 -1.36
N TYR A 195 5.22 13.83 -2.45
CA TYR A 195 6.09 12.63 -2.41
C TYR A 195 7.36 12.90 -3.21
N SER A 196 8.23 13.75 -2.67
CA SER A 196 9.60 13.96 -3.13
C SER A 196 10.43 14.53 -1.98
N ARG A 197 10.85 13.66 -1.07
CA ARG A 197 11.91 13.80 -0.04
C ARG A 197 11.95 12.45 0.71
N CYS A 198 13.04 11.72 0.91
CA CYS A 198 14.46 11.97 0.75
C CYS A 198 15.15 10.63 0.42
N TYR A 199 16.00 10.61 -0.61
CA TYR A 199 17.17 9.73 -0.66
C TYR A 199 18.36 10.63 -0.97
N ARG A 200 18.94 11.21 0.07
CA ARG A 200 20.35 11.61 0.16
C ARG A 200 20.67 11.94 1.61
#